data_AF-A0A068SQ32-F1
#
_entry.id   AF-A0A068SQ32-F1
#
_cell.length_a   1.000
_cell.length_b   1.000
_cell.length_c   1.000
_cell.angle_alpha   90.00
_cell.angle_beta   90.00
_cell.angle_gamma   90.00
#
_symmetry.space_group_name_H-M   'P 1'
#
loop_
_entity.id
_entity.type
_entity.pdbx_description
1 polymer ?
#
loop_
_entity_poly.entity_id
_entity_poly.type
_entity_poly.pdbx_seq_one_letter_code
_entity_poly.pdbx_strand_id
1 'polypeptide(L)'
;MYIGVDGMNFPTRLKGALSLLFGRGDDGNVCSFCGENRRTVEMIIAGPAATAICNRCIFVCNQVMLENSGPPGFRRHAEKDHEKSIAIPLAHDEVLLGAPERIALEQMLHALVASLPQCRLIGWSYMHSQDRFDLLTVEILTTSGMQPNEISNLAQQNWRQMRDRFVAARSVPANLEEPALIGTAAAATQAASAYAKAVGSFEPTAS
;
A
#
# COMPACT_ATOMS: atom_id res chain seq x y z
N MET A 1 -11.26 -34.87 32.05
CA MET A 1 -10.72 -35.04 30.70
C MET A 1 -10.44 -33.64 30.16
N TYR A 2 -9.23 -33.12 30.43
CA TYR A 2 -8.84 -31.78 29.99
C TYR A 2 -8.18 -31.89 28.62
N ILE A 3 -8.77 -31.27 27.61
CA ILE A 3 -8.18 -31.13 26.28
C ILE A 3 -7.22 -29.94 26.38
N GLY A 4 -5.93 -30.23 26.45
CA GLY A 4 -4.87 -29.22 26.42
C GLY A 4 -4.92 -28.47 25.09
N VAL A 5 -5.03 -27.14 25.17
CA VAL A 5 -4.83 -26.26 24.02
C VAL A 5 -3.33 -26.24 23.77
N ASP A 6 -2.84 -27.09 22.86
CA ASP A 6 -1.44 -27.08 22.44
C ASP A 6 -1.14 -25.75 21.74
N GLY A 7 -0.55 -24.83 22.50
CA GLY A 7 0.04 -23.62 21.95
C GLY A 7 1.11 -23.99 20.92
N MET A 8 1.10 -23.32 19.77
CA MET A 8 2.10 -23.53 18.71
C MET A 8 3.52 -23.52 19.29
N ASN A 9 4.21 -24.66 19.14
CA ASN A 9 5.52 -24.88 19.71
C ASN A 9 6.55 -23.86 19.18
N PHE A 10 7.43 -23.37 20.04
CA PHE A 10 8.46 -22.36 19.74
C PHE A 10 9.31 -22.65 18.48
N PRO A 11 9.71 -23.92 18.19
CA PRO A 11 10.41 -24.26 16.96
C PRO A 11 9.63 -23.96 15.68
N THR A 12 8.29 -24.06 15.72
CA THR A 12 7.43 -23.74 14.56
C THR A 12 7.42 -22.24 14.29
N ARG A 13 7.39 -21.42 15.34
CA ARG A 13 7.49 -19.95 15.23
C ARG A 13 8.85 -19.52 14.69
N LEU A 14 9.92 -20.17 15.16
CA LEU A 14 11.29 -19.90 14.70
C LEU A 14 11.51 -20.30 13.23
N LYS A 15 10.98 -21.46 12.81
CA LYS A 15 11.03 -21.90 11.39
C LYS A 15 10.31 -20.91 10.47
N GLY A 16 9.14 -20.41 10.87
CA GLY A 16 8.42 -19.37 10.13
C GLY A 16 9.23 -18.08 9.99
N ALA A 17 9.81 -17.59 11.09
CA ALA A 17 10.65 -16.39 11.08
C ALA A 17 11.92 -16.55 10.22
N LEU A 18 12.58 -17.72 10.28
CA LEU A 18 13.78 -18.02 9.49
C LEU A 18 13.47 -18.15 7.99
N SER A 19 12.31 -18.72 7.63
CA SER A 19 11.84 -18.81 6.24
C SER A 19 11.67 -17.44 5.59
N LEU A 20 11.20 -16.46 6.37
CA LEU A 20 11.01 -15.08 5.95
C LEU A 20 12.33 -14.28 5.88
N LEU A 21 13.27 -14.55 6.80
CA LEU A 21 14.55 -13.84 6.87
C LEU A 21 15.60 -14.36 5.88
N PHE A 22 15.56 -15.64 5.52
CA PHE A 22 16.61 -16.29 4.72
C PHE A 22 16.13 -16.89 3.41
N GLY A 23 14.93 -16.49 2.95
CA GLY A 23 14.38 -16.67 1.60
C GLY A 23 15.08 -17.71 0.71
N ARG A 24 14.87 -19.01 1.00
CA ARG A 24 15.18 -20.07 0.04
C ARG A 24 13.93 -20.35 -0.79
N GLY A 25 14.09 -20.32 -2.11
CA GLY A 25 13.02 -20.41 -3.11
C GLY A 25 12.08 -21.60 -2.93
N ASP A 26 10.85 -21.42 -3.42
CA ASP A 26 9.66 -22.32 -3.42
C ASP A 26 9.20 -22.91 -2.08
N ASP A 27 10.08 -23.07 -1.09
CA ASP A 27 9.82 -23.58 0.26
C ASP A 27 9.52 -22.46 1.26
N GLY A 28 9.69 -21.19 0.84
CA GLY A 28 9.61 -20.00 1.68
C GLY A 28 8.21 -19.55 2.09
N ASN A 29 7.17 -20.07 1.45
CA ASN A 29 5.79 -19.66 1.69
C ASN A 29 5.09 -20.65 2.63
N VAL A 30 5.13 -20.36 3.92
CA VAL A 30 4.41 -21.09 4.97
C VAL A 30 3.20 -20.30 5.45
N CYS A 31 2.11 -21.00 5.75
CA CYS A 31 0.94 -20.40 6.38
C CYS A 31 1.30 -19.95 7.80
N SER A 32 1.07 -18.68 8.14
CA SER A 32 1.34 -18.14 9.48
C SER A 32 0.41 -18.70 10.57
N PHE A 33 -0.67 -19.36 10.17
CA PHE A 33 -1.70 -19.88 11.09
C PHE A 33 -1.49 -21.36 11.45
N CYS A 34 -1.19 -22.20 10.47
CA CYS A 34 -0.96 -23.63 10.70
C CYS A 34 0.50 -24.08 10.52
N GLY A 35 1.37 -23.21 10.00
CA GLY A 35 2.78 -23.50 9.75
C GLY A 35 3.06 -24.31 8.48
N GLU A 36 2.03 -24.70 7.74
CA GLU A 36 2.16 -25.58 6.59
C GLU A 36 2.64 -24.86 5.32
N ASN A 37 3.46 -25.55 4.52
CA ASN A 37 4.05 -25.02 3.30
C ASN A 37 3.18 -25.27 2.06
N ARG A 38 3.50 -24.60 0.95
CA ARG A 38 2.75 -24.69 -0.32
C ARG A 38 2.64 -26.10 -0.92
N ARG A 39 3.47 -27.08 -0.51
CA ARG A 39 3.37 -28.47 -1.00
C ARG A 39 2.27 -29.28 -0.31
N THR A 40 1.79 -28.81 0.85
CA THR A 40 0.82 -29.52 1.69
C THR A 40 -0.59 -28.92 1.64
N VAL A 41 -0.74 -27.77 0.97
CA VAL A 41 -1.99 -27.03 0.84
C VAL A 41 -2.14 -26.53 -0.59
N GLU A 42 -3.38 -26.43 -1.07
CA GLU A 42 -3.68 -26.08 -2.47
C GLU A 42 -3.28 -24.64 -2.81
N MET A 43 -3.42 -23.73 -1.86
CA MET A 43 -3.19 -22.30 -2.06
C MET A 43 -2.69 -21.65 -0.78
N ILE A 44 -1.75 -20.71 -0.93
CA ILE A 44 -1.32 -19.77 0.11
C ILE A 44 -1.48 -18.36 -0.42
N ILE A 45 -2.21 -17.53 0.32
CA ILE A 45 -2.41 -16.11 0.07
C ILE A 45 -1.44 -15.34 0.96
N ALA A 46 -0.51 -14.60 0.34
CA ALA A 46 0.40 -13.72 1.06
C ALA A 46 -0.29 -12.37 1.36
N GLY A 47 -0.13 -11.90 2.59
CA GLY A 47 -0.58 -10.60 3.06
C GLY A 47 0.60 -9.69 3.45
N PRO A 48 0.31 -8.44 3.83
CA PRO A 48 1.32 -7.49 4.30
C PRO A 48 2.01 -7.98 5.59
N ALA A 49 3.19 -7.40 5.88
CA ALA A 49 3.98 -7.70 7.08
C ALA A 49 4.33 -9.20 7.25
N ALA A 50 4.71 -9.87 6.16
CA ALA A 50 5.17 -11.26 6.17
C ALA A 50 4.16 -12.28 6.74
N THR A 51 2.87 -11.96 6.63
CA THR A 51 1.78 -12.85 7.04
C THR A 51 1.24 -13.59 5.82
N ALA A 52 0.91 -14.87 5.94
CA ALA A 52 0.26 -15.62 4.88
C ALA A 52 -0.77 -16.59 5.44
N ILE A 53 -1.83 -16.87 4.69
CA ILE A 53 -2.89 -17.80 5.07
C ILE A 53 -3.16 -18.81 3.96
N CYS A 54 -3.30 -20.09 4.31
CA CYS A 54 -3.65 -21.13 3.36
C CYS A 54 -5.16 -21.35 3.23
N ASN A 55 -5.59 -21.99 2.15
CA ASN A 55 -7.00 -22.34 1.89
C ASN A 55 -7.66 -23.12 3.05
N ARG A 56 -6.95 -24.06 3.68
CA ARG A 56 -7.48 -24.82 4.83
C ARG A 56 -7.78 -23.92 6.03
N CYS A 57 -6.87 -23.00 6.36
CA CYS A 57 -7.09 -22.05 7.45
C CYS A 57 -8.24 -21.10 7.14
N ILE A 58 -8.39 -20.65 5.89
CA ILE A 58 -9.55 -19.85 5.45
C ILE A 58 -10.85 -20.61 5.70
N PHE A 59 -10.92 -21.91 5.39
CA PHE A 59 -12.12 -22.73 5.62
C PHE A 59 -12.51 -22.78 7.11
N VAL A 60 -11.52 -23.05 7.98
CA VAL A 60 -11.74 -23.05 9.44
C VAL A 60 -12.20 -21.68 9.93
N CYS A 61 -11.55 -20.61 9.49
CA CYS A 61 -11.96 -19.24 9.83
C CYS A 61 -13.40 -18.96 9.40
N ASN A 62 -13.79 -19.35 8.18
CA ASN A 62 -15.16 -19.17 7.71
C ASN A 62 -16.17 -19.92 8.57
N GLN A 63 -15.88 -21.17 8.97
CA GLN A 63 -16.75 -21.93 9.85
C GLN A 63 -16.92 -21.22 11.21
N VAL A 64 -15.82 -20.80 11.84
CA VAL A 64 -15.86 -20.03 13.10
C VAL A 64 -16.63 -18.73 12.93
N MET A 65 -16.48 -18.06 11.79
CA MET A 65 -17.19 -16.81 11.50
C MET A 65 -18.70 -17.04 11.34
N LEU A 66 -19.11 -18.14 10.70
CA LEU A 66 -20.51 -18.53 10.53
C LEU A 66 -21.15 -18.95 11.85
N GLU A 67 -20.47 -19.77 12.66
CA GLU A 67 -20.97 -20.17 13.99
C GLU A 67 -21.17 -18.96 14.91
N ASN A 68 -20.31 -17.94 14.75
CA ASN A 68 -20.35 -16.71 15.53
C ASN A 68 -21.00 -15.54 14.76
N SER A 69 -21.79 -15.80 13.72
CA SER A 69 -22.39 -14.74 12.90
C SER A 69 -23.51 -13.97 13.61
N GLY A 70 -23.89 -14.38 14.82
CA GLY A 70 -25.00 -13.79 15.58
C GLY A 70 -26.34 -13.86 14.84
N PRO A 71 -27.41 -13.28 15.41
CA PRO A 71 -28.70 -13.22 14.75
C PRO A 71 -28.66 -12.36 13.46
N PRO A 72 -29.66 -12.49 12.57
CA PRO A 72 -29.75 -11.66 11.36
C PRO A 72 -29.62 -10.17 11.68
N GLY A 73 -28.64 -9.49 11.06
CA GLY A 73 -28.31 -8.09 11.33
C GLY A 73 -27.20 -7.87 12.36
N PHE A 74 -26.67 -8.93 12.99
CA PHE A 74 -25.49 -8.85 13.84
C PHE A 74 -24.25 -8.50 13.01
N ARG A 75 -23.86 -7.23 13.06
CA ARG A 75 -22.52 -6.82 12.63
C ARG A 75 -21.58 -7.02 13.81
N ARG A 76 -20.46 -7.71 13.59
CA ARG A 76 -19.33 -7.60 14.53
C ARG A 76 -18.79 -6.18 14.40
N HIS A 77 -19.25 -5.30 15.28
CA HIS A 77 -18.56 -4.05 15.54
C HIS A 77 -17.23 -4.44 16.20
N ALA A 78 -16.12 -3.85 15.78
CA ALA A 78 -14.90 -3.95 16.56
C ALA A 78 -15.23 -3.45 17.99
N GLU A 79 -14.67 -4.10 19.01
CA GLU A 79 -14.90 -3.75 20.43
C GLU A 79 -14.56 -2.29 20.76
N LYS A 80 -13.82 -1.59 19.87
CA LYS A 80 -13.39 -0.20 20.01
C LYS A 80 -13.42 0.52 18.65
N ASP A 81 -13.42 1.85 18.70
CA ASP A 81 -13.03 2.68 17.55
C ASP A 81 -11.62 2.25 17.11
N HIS A 82 -11.52 1.67 15.92
CA HIS A 82 -10.27 1.23 15.32
C HIS A 82 -9.96 2.10 14.11
N GLU A 83 -8.67 2.27 13.81
CA GLU A 83 -8.23 2.89 12.56
C GLU A 83 -8.82 2.12 11.38
N LYS A 84 -9.55 2.83 10.52
CA LYS A 84 -10.13 2.23 9.32
C LYS A 84 -9.14 2.40 8.17
N SER A 85 -8.82 1.29 7.51
CA SER A 85 -8.07 1.32 6.26
C SER A 85 -9.01 1.58 5.10
N ILE A 86 -8.67 2.55 4.25
CA ILE A 86 -9.43 2.90 3.05
C ILE A 86 -8.47 2.97 1.87
N ALA A 87 -8.82 2.30 0.77
CA ALA A 87 -8.15 2.44 -0.52
C ALA A 87 -8.94 3.44 -1.38
N ILE A 88 -8.28 4.49 -1.85
CA ILE A 88 -8.91 5.57 -2.61
C ILE A 88 -8.26 5.64 -3.99
N PRO A 89 -9.00 5.31 -5.07
CA PRO A 89 -8.54 5.55 -6.42
C PRO A 89 -8.59 7.06 -6.73
N LEU A 90 -7.44 7.60 -7.14
CA LEU A 90 -7.26 8.99 -7.54
C LEU A 90 -7.36 9.07 -9.07
N ALA A 91 -8.56 9.42 -9.55
CA ALA A 91 -8.81 9.56 -10.97
C ALA A 91 -7.95 10.69 -11.59
N HIS A 92 -7.57 10.49 -12.84
CA HIS A 92 -6.89 11.51 -13.65
C HIS A 92 -7.22 11.28 -15.14
N ASP A 93 -7.30 12.37 -15.90
CA ASP A 93 -7.81 12.34 -17.28
C ASP A 93 -6.69 12.21 -18.34
N GLU A 94 -5.43 12.44 -17.93
CA GLU A 94 -4.23 12.32 -18.77
C GLU A 94 -3.24 11.35 -18.13
N VAL A 95 -2.45 10.64 -18.95
CA VAL A 95 -1.40 9.70 -18.50
C VAL A 95 -0.56 10.36 -17.41
N LEU A 96 -0.56 9.74 -16.23
CA LEU A 96 -0.12 10.37 -14.99
C LEU A 96 1.30 10.91 -15.10
N LEU A 97 1.38 12.21 -14.81
CA LEU A 97 2.54 12.94 -14.34
C LEU A 97 3.72 12.91 -15.31
N GLY A 98 4.20 14.08 -15.70
CA GLY A 98 5.46 14.16 -16.44
C GLY A 98 6.59 13.65 -15.55
N ALA A 99 7.78 13.48 -16.13
CA ALA A 99 8.97 13.10 -15.38
C ALA A 99 9.14 13.87 -14.03
N PRO A 100 8.97 15.21 -13.97
CA PRO A 100 9.12 15.94 -12.71
C PRO A 100 8.08 15.59 -11.65
N GLU A 101 6.81 15.40 -12.00
CA GLU A 101 5.78 15.09 -11.01
C GLU A 101 5.84 13.63 -10.56
N ARG A 102 6.37 12.71 -11.39
CA ARG A 102 6.65 11.33 -10.95
C ARG A 102 7.70 11.28 -9.84
N ILE A 103 8.70 12.15 -9.91
CA ILE A 103 9.73 12.27 -8.85
C ILE A 103 9.12 12.83 -7.56
N ALA A 104 8.17 13.76 -7.68
CA ALA A 104 7.50 14.36 -6.53
C ALA A 104 6.26 13.58 -6.05
N LEU A 105 5.86 12.50 -6.72
CA LEU A 105 4.57 11.83 -6.52
C LEU A 105 4.35 11.46 -5.05
N GLU A 106 5.30 10.78 -4.42
CA GLU A 106 5.17 10.37 -3.02
C GLU A 106 4.95 11.57 -2.08
N GLN A 107 5.67 12.67 -2.29
CA GLN A 107 5.51 13.89 -1.50
C GLN A 107 4.16 14.56 -1.77
N MET A 108 3.68 14.53 -3.01
CA MET A 108 2.33 14.98 -3.35
C MET A 108 1.27 14.16 -2.64
N LEU A 109 1.44 12.84 -2.55
CA LEU A 109 0.51 11.95 -1.83
C LEU A 109 0.53 12.22 -0.32
N HIS A 110 1.70 12.50 0.26
CA HIS A 110 1.80 12.92 1.67
C HIS A 110 1.06 14.23 1.92
N ALA A 111 1.25 15.24 1.07
CA ALA A 111 0.55 16.52 1.17
C ALA A 111 -0.98 16.34 0.98
N LEU A 112 -1.38 15.49 0.04
CA LEU A 112 -2.78 15.14 -0.17
C LEU A 112 -3.39 14.52 1.09
N VAL A 113 -2.78 13.49 1.66
CA VAL A 113 -3.37 12.82 2.84
C VAL A 113 -3.31 13.71 4.08
N ALA A 114 -2.28 14.55 4.22
CA ALA A 114 -2.21 15.55 5.30
C ALA A 114 -3.33 16.60 5.20
N SER A 115 -3.90 16.82 4.02
CA SER A 115 -5.07 17.69 3.83
C SER A 115 -6.40 17.04 4.23
N LEU A 116 -6.41 15.73 4.51
CA LEU A 116 -7.61 14.99 4.92
C LEU A 116 -7.71 14.92 6.46
N PRO A 117 -8.92 15.05 7.04
CA PRO A 117 -9.09 15.02 8.49
C PRO A 117 -8.66 13.70 9.11
N GLN A 118 -7.71 13.73 10.05
CA GLN A 118 -7.27 12.57 10.84
C GLN A 118 -6.93 11.34 9.98
N CYS A 119 -6.28 11.57 8.84
CA CYS A 119 -5.84 10.53 7.92
C CYS A 119 -4.31 10.44 7.88
N ARG A 120 -3.80 9.23 7.66
CA ARG A 120 -2.37 8.95 7.46
C ARG A 120 -2.18 8.05 6.25
N LEU A 121 -1.21 8.38 5.40
CA LEU A 121 -0.82 7.54 4.27
C LEU A 121 -0.08 6.31 4.81
N ILE A 122 -0.49 5.12 4.36
CA ILE A 122 0.17 3.86 4.71
C ILE A 122 0.75 3.12 3.51
N GLY A 123 0.28 3.46 2.31
CA GLY A 123 0.74 2.86 1.08
C GLY A 123 0.16 3.56 -0.13
N TRP A 124 0.72 3.30 -1.29
CA TRP A 124 0.14 3.69 -2.56
C TRP A 124 0.57 2.69 -3.63
N SER A 125 -0.24 2.56 -4.66
CA SER A 125 0.07 1.74 -5.83
C SER A 125 -0.25 2.51 -7.10
N TYR A 126 0.57 2.27 -8.11
CA TYR A 126 0.42 2.83 -9.42
C TYR A 126 0.37 1.69 -10.44
N MET A 127 -0.71 1.62 -11.20
CA MET A 127 -0.93 0.57 -12.18
C MET A 127 -1.19 1.21 -13.54
N HIS A 128 -0.23 1.09 -14.43
CA HIS A 128 -0.30 1.57 -15.80
C HIS A 128 -0.36 0.38 -16.76
N SER A 129 -1.41 0.32 -17.58
CA SER A 129 -1.53 -0.60 -18.70
C SER A 129 -1.59 0.22 -19.97
N GLN A 130 -0.71 -0.08 -20.94
CA GLN A 130 -0.45 0.72 -22.16
C GLN A 130 -1.71 1.32 -22.80
N ASP A 131 -2.84 0.61 -22.81
CA ASP A 131 -4.11 1.10 -23.40
C ASP A 131 -5.38 0.82 -22.58
N ARG A 132 -5.29 0.42 -21.30
CA ARG A 132 -6.49 -0.08 -20.56
C ARG A 132 -6.88 0.68 -19.31
N PHE A 133 -5.91 1.12 -18.53
CA PHE A 133 -6.15 1.90 -17.34
C PHE A 133 -4.83 2.47 -16.85
N ASP A 134 -4.93 3.66 -16.30
CA ASP A 134 -3.89 4.30 -15.55
C ASP A 134 -4.53 4.63 -14.20
N LEU A 135 -4.05 3.99 -13.14
CA LEU A 135 -4.71 3.96 -11.84
C LEU A 135 -3.69 4.21 -10.74
N LEU A 136 -3.85 5.36 -10.08
CA LEU A 136 -3.17 5.69 -8.85
C LEU A 136 -4.12 5.44 -7.68
N THR A 137 -3.72 4.60 -6.73
CA THR A 137 -4.49 4.32 -5.52
C THR A 137 -3.66 4.70 -4.30
N VAL A 138 -4.26 5.44 -3.37
CA VAL A 138 -3.68 5.64 -2.03
C VAL A 138 -4.37 4.76 -1.02
N GLU A 139 -3.59 4.21 -0.10
CA GLU A 139 -4.07 3.50 1.07
C GLU A 139 -3.87 4.39 2.30
N ILE A 140 -4.96 4.68 2.99
CA ILE A 140 -4.95 5.54 4.18
C ILE A 140 -5.51 4.81 5.39
N LEU A 141 -4.99 5.16 6.56
CA LEU A 141 -5.65 4.91 7.84
C LEU A 141 -6.35 6.18 8.28
N THR A 142 -7.60 6.06 8.74
CA THR A 142 -8.36 7.17 9.29
C THR A 142 -8.96 6.84 10.65
N THR A 143 -8.86 7.80 11.56
CA THR A 143 -9.65 7.83 12.80
C THR A 143 -10.78 8.84 12.73
N SER A 144 -11.04 9.42 11.55
CA SER A 144 -12.12 10.37 11.40
C SER A 144 -13.48 9.67 11.57
N GLY A 145 -14.44 10.38 12.15
CA GLY A 145 -15.83 9.95 12.19
C GLY A 145 -16.52 10.00 10.82
N MET A 146 -15.82 10.42 9.76
CA MET A 146 -16.38 10.58 8.42
C MET A 146 -16.68 9.23 7.76
N GLN A 147 -17.68 9.22 6.88
CA GLN A 147 -17.94 8.04 6.07
C GLN A 147 -16.84 7.87 5.01
N PRO A 148 -16.46 6.62 4.65
CA PRO A 148 -15.42 6.37 3.66
C PRO A 148 -15.63 7.11 2.33
N ASN A 149 -16.87 7.21 1.85
CA ASN A 149 -17.18 7.91 0.61
C ASN A 149 -16.94 9.42 0.70
N GLU A 150 -17.16 10.04 1.86
CA GLU A 150 -16.90 11.48 2.05
C GLU A 150 -15.40 11.77 2.00
N ILE A 151 -14.58 10.91 2.63
CA ILE A 151 -13.12 11.01 2.59
C ILE A 151 -12.62 10.80 1.16
N SER A 152 -13.12 9.78 0.45
CA SER A 152 -12.78 9.53 -0.95
C SER A 152 -13.11 10.71 -1.86
N ASN A 153 -14.28 11.32 -1.67
CA ASN A 153 -14.69 12.50 -2.45
C ASN A 153 -13.77 13.69 -2.19
N LEU A 154 -13.43 13.96 -0.93
CA LEU A 154 -12.51 15.04 -0.56
C LEU A 154 -11.11 14.80 -1.12
N ALA A 155 -10.60 13.57 -1.02
CA ALA A 155 -9.32 13.18 -1.59
C ALA A 155 -9.29 13.39 -3.11
N GLN A 156 -10.33 13.01 -3.84
CA GLN A 156 -10.41 13.25 -5.29
C GLN A 156 -10.51 14.73 -5.65
N GLN A 157 -11.18 15.55 -4.83
CA GLN A 157 -11.23 17.00 -5.03
C GLN A 157 -9.86 17.65 -4.82
N ASN A 158 -9.20 17.36 -3.70
CA ASN A 158 -7.88 17.89 -3.36
C ASN A 158 -6.83 17.44 -4.37
N TRP A 159 -6.89 16.17 -4.80
CA TRP A 159 -6.01 15.64 -5.85
C TRP A 159 -6.15 16.40 -7.17
N ARG A 160 -7.38 16.61 -7.65
CA ARG A 160 -7.63 17.40 -8.86
C ARG A 160 -7.08 18.82 -8.72
N GLN A 161 -7.36 19.50 -7.61
CA GLN A 161 -6.87 20.85 -7.38
C GLN A 161 -5.33 20.94 -7.38
N MET A 162 -4.66 19.98 -6.71
CA MET A 162 -3.19 19.92 -6.72
C MET A 162 -2.67 19.71 -8.13
N ARG A 163 -3.19 18.71 -8.85
CA ARG A 163 -2.81 18.39 -10.24
C ARG A 163 -2.99 19.59 -11.17
N ASP A 164 -4.15 20.26 -11.11
CA ASP A 164 -4.46 21.38 -12.00
C ASP A 164 -3.49 22.56 -11.79
N ARG A 165 -2.96 22.75 -10.57
CA ARG A 165 -1.89 23.71 -10.29
C ARG A 165 -0.57 23.35 -10.99
N PHE A 166 -0.19 22.06 -11.02
CA PHE A 166 1.00 21.62 -11.75
C PHE A 166 0.83 21.81 -13.26
N VAL A 167 -0.34 21.46 -13.81
CA VAL A 167 -0.64 21.66 -15.24
C VAL A 167 -0.57 23.14 -15.60
N ALA A 168 -1.18 24.02 -14.81
CA ALA A 168 -1.14 25.46 -15.04
C ALA A 168 0.29 26.01 -14.99
N ALA A 169 1.14 25.52 -14.06
CA ALA A 169 2.54 25.94 -13.98
C ALA A 169 3.30 25.63 -15.28
N ARG A 170 3.08 24.47 -15.90
CA ARG A 170 3.70 24.10 -17.19
C ARG A 170 3.33 25.01 -18.36
N SER A 171 2.16 25.66 -18.30
CA SER A 171 1.68 26.56 -19.36
C SER A 171 2.18 28.00 -19.25
N VAL A 172 2.99 28.33 -18.24
CA VAL A 172 3.57 29.67 -18.08
C VAL A 172 4.60 29.92 -19.20
N PRO A 173 4.45 30.99 -20.00
CA PRO A 173 5.34 31.24 -21.13
C PRO A 173 6.77 31.54 -20.68
N ALA A 174 7.75 31.10 -21.48
CA ALA A 174 9.18 31.06 -21.15
C ALA A 174 9.83 32.44 -20.89
N ASN A 175 9.11 33.53 -21.16
CA ASN A 175 9.54 34.90 -20.93
C ASN A 175 9.14 35.46 -19.55
N LEU A 176 8.48 34.66 -18.71
CA LEU A 176 8.17 34.98 -17.32
C LEU A 176 9.08 34.18 -16.37
N GLU A 177 9.25 34.65 -15.13
CA GLU A 177 10.00 33.91 -14.10
C GLU A 177 9.47 32.48 -13.98
N GLU A 178 10.39 31.51 -13.97
CA GLU A 178 10.03 30.10 -13.84
C GLU A 178 9.26 29.91 -12.52
N PRO A 179 8.02 29.36 -12.57
CA PRO A 179 7.24 29.15 -11.36
C PRO A 179 8.05 28.33 -10.36
N ALA A 180 8.12 28.78 -9.09
CA ALA A 180 8.96 28.16 -8.05
C ALA A 180 8.75 26.63 -7.93
N LEU A 181 7.55 26.16 -8.24
CA LEU A 181 7.16 24.76 -8.27
C LEU A 181 7.87 23.96 -9.38
N ILE A 182 8.07 24.55 -10.56
CA ILE A 182 8.80 23.93 -11.68
C ILE A 182 10.29 23.94 -11.39
N GLY A 183 10.85 25.07 -10.93
CA GLY A 183 12.28 25.15 -10.58
C GLY A 183 12.67 24.13 -9.50
N THR A 184 11.82 23.94 -8.49
CA THR A 184 12.02 22.91 -7.46
C THR A 184 11.97 21.50 -8.05
N ALA A 185 11.03 21.22 -8.96
CA ALA A 185 10.90 19.90 -9.58
C ALA A 185 12.04 19.60 -10.58
N ALA A 186 12.52 20.61 -11.31
CA ALA A 186 13.69 20.51 -12.19
C ALA A 186 14.96 20.20 -11.39
N ALA A 187 15.18 20.91 -10.27
CA ALA A 187 16.29 20.64 -9.36
C ALA A 187 16.21 19.21 -8.78
N ALA A 188 15.03 18.75 -8.37
CA ALA A 188 14.82 17.39 -7.88
C ALA A 188 15.11 16.34 -8.97
N THR A 189 14.71 16.60 -10.23
CA THR A 189 15.00 15.73 -11.39
C THR A 189 16.49 15.64 -11.66
N GLN A 190 17.19 16.77 -11.62
CA GLN A 190 18.63 16.79 -11.80
C GLN A 190 19.36 16.05 -10.67
N ALA A 191 18.93 16.22 -9.42
CA ALA A 191 19.48 15.51 -8.27
C ALA A 191 19.26 13.98 -8.37
N ALA A 192 18.06 13.55 -8.74
CA ALA A 192 17.74 12.13 -8.94
C ALA A 192 18.58 11.51 -10.07
N SER A 193 18.76 12.21 -11.19
CA SER A 193 19.62 11.78 -12.29
C SER A 193 21.09 11.67 -11.88
N ALA A 194 21.60 12.63 -11.11
CA ALA A 194 22.95 12.60 -10.58
C ALA A 194 23.17 11.41 -9.62
N TYR A 195 22.22 11.14 -8.72
CA TYR A 195 22.26 9.97 -7.84
C TYR A 195 22.25 8.66 -8.63
N ALA A 196 21.35 8.52 -9.61
CA ALA A 196 21.27 7.34 -10.47
C ALA A 196 22.58 7.08 -11.22
N LYS A 197 23.23 8.14 -11.73
CA LYS A 197 24.56 8.04 -12.36
C LYS A 197 25.63 7.56 -11.37
N ALA A 198 25.63 8.08 -10.15
CA ALA A 198 26.58 7.68 -9.11
C ALA A 198 26.38 6.21 -8.68
N VAL A 199 25.12 5.77 -8.53
CA VAL A 199 24.79 4.36 -8.26
C VAL A 199 25.16 3.47 -9.45
N GLY A 200 24.95 3.92 -10.68
CA GLY A 200 25.34 3.18 -11.89
C GLY A 200 26.85 2.99 -12.06
N SER A 201 27.67 3.82 -11.41
CA SER A 201 29.13 3.63 -11.32
C SER A 201 29.57 2.69 -10.17
N PHE A 202 28.62 2.05 -9.47
CA PHE A 202 28.93 1.08 -8.44
C PHE A 202 29.44 -0.23 -9.07
N GLU A 203 30.74 -0.49 -8.96
CA GLU A 203 31.30 -1.81 -9.21
C GLU A 203 31.13 -2.67 -7.94
N PRO A 204 30.35 -3.76 -7.98
CA PRO A 204 30.25 -4.66 -6.84
C PRO A 204 31.63 -5.27 -6.59
N THR A 205 32.14 -5.08 -5.37
CA THR A 205 33.35 -5.76 -4.92
C THR A 205 33.07 -7.26 -4.86
N ALA A 206 33.59 -8.00 -5.83
CA ALA A 206 33.53 -9.46 -5.82
C ALA A 206 34.19 -9.98 -4.54
N SER A 207 33.42 -10.72 -3.73
CA SER A 207 33.90 -11.53 -2.60
C SER A 207 33.58 -12.99 -2.87
#